data_AF-A0AA47A276-F1
#
_entry.id   AF-A0AA47A276-F1
#
_cell.length_a   1.000
_cell.length_b   1.000
_cell.length_c   1.000
_cell.angle_alpha   90.00
_cell.angle_beta   90.00
_cell.angle_gamma   90.00
#
_symmetry.space_group_name_H-M   'P 1'
#
loop_
_entity.id
_entity.type
_entity.pdbx_description
1 polymer ?
#
loop_
_entity_poly.entity_id
_entity_poly.type
_entity_poly.pdbx_seq_one_letter_code
_entity_poly.pdbx_strand_id
1 'polypeptide(L)' 'MNITLPPYATTEDLQKCMVIVREILDSKAITINDEQCQAIALEVMGISYAKGGDYSSEIIKSFAESYFKIISKYKE' A
#
# COMPACT_ATOMS: atom_id res chain seq x y z
N MET A 1 17.99 -5.15 3.27
CA MET A 1 17.48 -4.17 2.28
C MET A 1 17.52 -2.79 2.92
N ASN A 2 18.12 -1.79 2.28
CA ASN A 2 17.87 -0.40 2.65
C ASN A 2 16.49 -0.04 2.12
N ILE A 3 15.52 0.13 3.01
CA ILE A 3 14.16 0.52 2.67
C ILE A 3 14.16 2.05 2.58
N THR A 4 13.84 2.59 1.40
CA THR A 4 13.65 4.03 1.23
C THR A 4 12.19 4.34 1.46
N LEU A 5 11.88 4.92 2.62
CA LEU A 5 10.54 5.41 2.91
C LEU A 5 10.26 6.70 2.13
N PRO A 6 9.00 6.94 1.73
CA PRO A 6 8.58 8.23 1.20
C PRO A 6 8.87 9.38 2.19
N PRO A 7 9.02 10.63 1.71
CA PRO A 7 9.31 11.76 2.58
C PRO A 7 8.25 11.90 3.68
N TYR A 8 8.67 12.24 4.90
CA TYR A 8 7.82 12.37 6.09
C TYR A 8 7.13 11.09 6.58
N ALA A 9 7.37 9.93 5.94
CA ALA A 9 6.86 8.65 6.41
C ALA A 9 7.76 8.06 7.49
N THR A 10 7.14 7.39 8.46
CA THR A 10 7.82 6.61 9.49
C THR A 10 7.71 5.11 9.22
N THR A 11 8.52 4.32 9.93
CA THR A 11 8.39 2.86 9.91
C THR A 11 7.02 2.40 10.41
N GLU A 12 6.40 3.14 11.34
CA GLU A 12 5.03 2.85 11.80
C GLU A 12 4.00 3.05 10.69
N ASP A 13 4.16 4.08 9.87
CA ASP A 13 3.28 4.33 8.71
C ASP A 13 3.41 3.20 7.68
N LEU A 14 4.63 2.71 7.44
CA LEU A 14 4.85 1.54 6.59
C LEU A 14 4.15 0.30 7.17
N GLN A 15 4.29 0.03 8.46
CA GLN A 15 3.63 -1.11 9.10
C GLN A 15 2.11 -1.02 9.00
N LYS A 16 1.52 0.17 9.25
CA LYS A 16 0.08 0.40 9.07
C LYS A 16 -0.35 0.16 7.63
N CYS A 17 0.41 0.67 6.66
CA CYS A 17 0.13 0.48 5.25
C CYS A 17 0.20 -1.01 4.85
N MET A 18 1.19 -1.75 5.36
CA MET A 18 1.31 -3.19 5.12
C MET A 18 0.13 -3.98 5.67
N VAL A 19 -0.37 -3.64 6.88
CA VAL A 19 -1.57 -4.26 7.44
C VAL A 19 -2.78 -4.03 6.53
N ILE A 20 -3.02 -2.78 6.11
CA ILE A 20 -4.13 -2.42 5.22
C ILE A 20 -4.04 -3.15 3.87
N VAL A 21 -2.84 -3.18 3.26
CA VAL A 21 -2.60 -3.90 2.01
C VAL A 21 -2.88 -5.39 2.18
N ARG A 22 -2.42 -5.99 3.29
CA ARG A 22 -2.66 -7.40 3.60
C ARG A 22 -4.14 -7.71 3.76
N GLU A 23 -4.90 -6.87 4.47
CA GLU A 23 -6.36 -7.04 4.65
C GLU A 23 -7.10 -7.00 3.30
N ILE A 24 -6.73 -6.07 2.41
CA ILE A 24 -7.36 -5.97 1.09
C ILE A 24 -7.05 -7.21 0.24
N LEU A 25 -5.82 -7.72 0.30
CA LEU A 25 -5.41 -8.92 -0.44
C LEU A 25 -6.09 -10.18 0.09
N ASP A 26 -6.20 -10.32 1.41
CA ASP A 26 -6.92 -11.41 2.06
C ASP A 26 -8.40 -11.43 1.64
N SER A 27 -9.05 -10.25 1.60
CA SER A 27 -10.43 -10.12 1.10
C SER A 27 -10.61 -10.55 -0.36
N LYS A 28 -9.52 -10.63 -1.12
CA LYS A 28 -9.48 -11.06 -2.54
C LYS A 28 -8.91 -12.47 -2.72
N ALA A 29 -8.62 -13.19 -1.63
CA ALA A 29 -7.95 -14.49 -1.62
C ALA A 29 -6.58 -14.49 -2.34
N ILE A 30 -5.86 -13.36 -2.31
CA ILE A 30 -4.53 -13.21 -2.91
C ILE A 30 -3.48 -13.40 -1.82
N THR A 31 -2.70 -14.48 -1.91
CA THR A 31 -1.58 -14.73 -0.99
C THR A 31 -0.27 -14.18 -1.57
N ILE A 32 0.40 -13.31 -0.83
CA ILE A 32 1.73 -12.79 -1.16
C ILE A 32 2.68 -12.95 0.03
N ASN A 33 3.98 -12.89 -0.21
CA ASN A 33 4.98 -12.86 0.87
C ASN A 33 5.13 -11.43 1.43
N ASP A 34 5.90 -11.30 2.52
CA ASP A 34 6.09 -10.01 3.19
C ASP A 34 6.85 -9.01 2.33
N GLU A 35 7.82 -9.45 1.53
CA GLU A 35 8.57 -8.57 0.62
C GLU A 35 7.66 -7.94 -0.45
N GLN A 36 6.74 -8.71 -1.02
CA GLN A 36 5.75 -8.20 -1.96
C GLN A 36 4.73 -7.28 -1.27
N CYS A 37 4.31 -7.61 -0.05
CA CYS A 37 3.40 -6.76 0.71
C CYS A 37 4.04 -5.40 1.00
N GLN A 38 5.32 -5.42 1.40
CA GLN A 38 6.12 -4.22 1.64
C GLN A 38 6.31 -3.41 0.36
N ALA A 39 6.60 -4.05 -0.78
CA ALA A 39 6.74 -3.35 -2.06
C ALA A 39 5.45 -2.62 -2.46
N ILE A 40 4.30 -3.29 -2.37
CA ILE A 40 3.00 -2.69 -2.66
C ILE A 40 2.69 -1.55 -1.68
N ALA A 41 2.98 -1.73 -0.39
CA ALA A 41 2.79 -0.69 0.61
C ALA A 41 3.61 0.56 0.28
N LEU A 42 4.88 0.40 -0.13
CA LEU A 42 5.72 1.52 -0.55
C LEU A 42 5.19 2.23 -1.80
N GLU A 43 4.65 1.49 -2.77
CA GLU A 43 3.99 2.09 -3.94
C GLU A 43 2.76 2.90 -3.55
N VAL A 44 1.89 2.35 -2.70
CA VAL A 44 0.68 3.03 -2.22
C VAL A 44 1.03 4.29 -1.42
N MET A 45 2.01 4.22 -0.53
CA MET A 45 2.50 5.39 0.22
C MET A 45 3.10 6.44 -0.72
N GLY A 46 3.87 6.02 -1.73
CA GLY A 46 4.41 6.90 -2.76
C GLY A 46 3.33 7.63 -3.56
N ILE A 47 2.24 6.92 -3.92
CA ILE A 47 1.07 7.52 -4.58
C ILE A 47 0.39 8.53 -3.66
N SER A 48 0.19 8.19 -2.38
CA SER A 48 -0.41 9.12 -1.40
C SER A 48 0.39 10.42 -1.34
N TYR A 49 1.71 10.31 -1.14
CA TYR A 49 2.61 11.45 -1.10
C TYR A 49 2.55 12.30 -2.38
N ALA A 50 2.63 11.67 -3.56
CA ALA A 50 2.60 12.37 -4.85
C ALA A 50 1.27 13.08 -5.13
N LYS A 51 0.18 12.65 -4.50
CA LYS A 51 -1.15 13.26 -4.61
C LYS A 51 -1.45 14.29 -3.52
N GLY A 52 -0.49 14.56 -2.63
CA GLY A 52 -0.66 15.47 -1.50
C GLY A 52 -1.53 14.89 -0.38
N GLY A 53 -1.67 13.55 -0.33
CA GLY A 53 -2.29 12.85 0.77
C GLY A 53 -1.34 12.69 1.96
N ASP A 54 -1.89 12.31 3.11
CA ASP A 54 -1.12 11.92 4.28
C ASP A 54 -0.98 10.38 4.35
N TYR A 55 -0.34 9.89 5.41
CA TYR A 55 -0.22 8.46 5.71
C TYR A 55 -1.28 7.96 6.69
N SER A 56 -2.40 8.67 6.82
CA SER A 56 -3.55 8.21 7.61
C SER A 56 -4.08 6.89 7.04
N SER A 57 -4.53 6.00 7.93
CA SER A 57 -5.12 4.72 7.56
C SER A 57 -6.27 4.86 6.55
N GLU A 58 -7.07 5.92 6.65
CA GLU A 58 -8.19 6.16 5.73
C GLU A 58 -7.72 6.49 4.31
N ILE A 59 -6.72 7.38 4.19
CA ILE A 59 -6.14 7.78 2.92
C ILE A 59 -5.42 6.61 2.27
N ILE A 60 -4.60 5.90 3.05
CA ILE A 60 -3.85 4.73 2.58
C ILE A 60 -4.78 3.62 2.12
N LYS A 61 -5.87 3.36 2.86
CA LYS A 61 -6.90 2.40 2.45
C LYS A 61 -7.53 2.80 1.14
N SER A 62 -7.94 4.06 0.99
CA SER A 62 -8.54 4.56 -0.26
C SER A 62 -7.61 4.38 -1.47
N PHE A 63 -6.33 4.73 -1.31
CA PHE A 63 -5.33 4.54 -2.36
C PHE A 63 -5.03 3.07 -2.65
N ALA A 64 -4.92 2.22 -1.63
CA ALA A 64 -4.71 0.79 -1.81
C ALA A 64 -5.89 0.13 -2.54
N GLU A 65 -7.13 0.42 -2.16
CA GLU A 65 -8.33 -0.09 -2.84
C GLU A 65 -8.37 0.34 -4.31
N SER A 66 -8.04 1.61 -4.59
CA SER A 66 -7.95 2.14 -5.95
C SER A 66 -6.85 1.45 -6.75
N TYR A 67 -5.66 1.27 -6.17
CA TYR A 67 -4.53 0.56 -6.77
C TYR A 67 -4.92 -0.86 -7.19
N PHE A 68 -5.56 -1.63 -6.30
CA PHE A 68 -6.01 -2.98 -6.60
C PHE A 68 -7.18 -3.04 -7.60
N LYS A 69 -8.06 -2.03 -7.61
CA LYS A 69 -9.13 -1.94 -8.61
C LYS A 69 -8.58 -1.73 -10.02
N ILE A 70 -7.53 -0.93 -10.16
CA ILE A 70 -6.82 -0.70 -11.42
C ILE A 70 -6.13 -2.00 -11.85
N ILE A 71 -5.33 -2.62 -10.98
CA ILE A 71 -4.59 -3.86 -11.32
C ILE A 71 -5.53 -5.00 -11.69
N SER A 72 -6.66 -5.16 -10.99
CA SER A 72 -7.66 -6.18 -11.32
C SER A 72 -8.27 -5.98 -12.71
N LYS A 73 -8.38 -4.73 -13.18
CA LYS A 73 -8.92 -4.40 -14.51
C LYS A 73 -7.99 -4.72 -15.68
N TYR A 74 -6.69 -4.86 -15.42
CA TYR A 74 -5.68 -5.16 -16.46
C TYR A 74 -5.31 -6.66 -16.51
N LYS A 75 -6.06 -7.52 -15.80
CA LYS A 75 -5.82 -8.97 -15.73
C LYS A 75 -6.93 -9.81 -16.40
N GLU A 76 -7.94 -9.16 -16.99
CA GLU A 76 -8.93 -9.74 -17.92
C GLU A 76 -8.49 -9.53 -19.38
#